data_AF-A0A1H5M8Q2-F1
#
_entry.id   AF-A0A1H5M8Q2-F1
#
_cell.length_a   1.000
_cell.length_b   1.000
_cell.length_c   1.000
_cell.angle_alpha   90.00
_cell.angle_beta   90.00
_cell.angle_gamma   90.00
#
_symmetry.space_group_name_H-M   'P 1'
#
loop_
_entity.id
_entity.type
_entity.pdbx_description
1 polymer ?
#
loop_
_entity_poly.entity_id
_entity_poly.type
_entity_poly.pdbx_seq_one_letter_code
_entity_poly.pdbx_strand_id
1 'polypeptide(L)'
;MARNIKADHGAVYRAVITWTEIPEKGGTAHTEYEGPYGKAAAAQGRVTFWENLLRNDDTGKTRASGRVEEGTITWQPYTPPAKKGGRA
;
A
#
# COMPACT_ATOMS: atom_id res chain seq x y z
N MET A 1 11.47 -9.32 22.94
CA MET A 1 10.52 -10.36 22.49
C MET A 1 10.12 -10.03 21.06
N ALA A 2 10.39 -10.93 20.11
CA ALA A 2 10.03 -10.72 18.72
C ALA A 2 8.50 -10.69 18.61
N ARG A 3 7.95 -9.62 18.05
CA ARG A 3 6.52 -9.52 17.78
C ARG A 3 6.26 -10.49 16.64
N ASN A 4 5.63 -11.62 16.93
CA ASN A 4 5.18 -12.55 15.89
C ASN A 4 4.22 -11.77 14.98
N ILE A 5 4.72 -11.34 13.82
CA ILE A 5 3.87 -10.90 12.72
C ILE A 5 3.20 -12.17 12.24
N LYS A 6 2.09 -12.52 12.88
CA LYS A 6 1.19 -13.57 12.41
C LYS A 6 0.60 -13.11 11.08
N ALA A 7 1.33 -13.32 10.00
CA ALA A 7 0.71 -13.74 8.76
C ALA A 7 0.37 -15.23 8.91
N ASP A 8 -0.54 -15.55 9.85
CA ASP A 8 -1.09 -16.91 10.04
C ASP A 8 -2.05 -17.29 8.88
N HIS A 9 -2.19 -16.41 7.90
CA HIS A 9 -3.06 -16.56 6.75
C HIS A 9 -2.16 -16.75 5.54
N GLY A 10 -2.32 -17.86 4.81
CA GLY A 10 -1.65 -18.09 3.53
C GLY A 10 -1.92 -16.99 2.48
N ALA A 11 -2.86 -16.09 2.77
CA ALA A 11 -3.17 -14.89 2.01
C ALA A 11 -2.77 -13.61 2.78
N VAL A 12 -2.23 -12.65 2.04
CA VAL A 12 -2.07 -11.25 2.41
C VAL A 12 -2.92 -10.37 1.52
N TYR A 13 -3.33 -9.24 2.05
CA TYR A 13 -4.13 -8.27 1.32
C TYR A 13 -3.38 -6.96 1.21
N ARG A 14 -3.50 -6.25 0.09
CA ARG A 14 -3.02 -4.86 -0.04
C ARG A 14 -4.13 -3.97 -0.58
N ALA A 15 -4.14 -2.72 -0.17
CA ALA A 15 -4.96 -1.70 -0.77
C ALA A 15 -4.19 -1.12 -1.97
N VAL A 16 -4.84 -1.07 -3.13
CA VAL A 16 -4.34 -0.39 -4.33
C VAL A 16 -5.16 0.88 -4.48
N ILE A 17 -4.51 2.03 -4.35
CA ILE A 17 -5.15 3.34 -4.42
C ILE A 17 -4.68 4.03 -5.68
N THR A 18 -5.60 4.39 -6.56
CA THR A 18 -5.31 5.22 -7.73
C THR A 18 -5.79 6.63 -7.45
N TRP A 19 -4.87 7.57 -7.52
CA TRP A 19 -5.08 9.00 -7.32
C TRP A 19 -5.06 9.63 -8.70
N THR A 20 -6.16 10.24 -9.10
CA THR A 20 -6.21 11.04 -10.32
C THR A 20 -6.22 12.50 -9.90
N GLU A 21 -5.11 13.18 -10.13
CA GLU A 21 -5.14 14.63 -10.22
C GLU A 21 -6.07 15.00 -11.40
N ILE A 22 -7.02 15.91 -11.19
CA ILE A 22 -8.07 16.17 -12.19
C ILE A 22 -7.43 16.65 -13.51
N PRO A 23 -7.74 16.03 -14.67
CA PRO A 23 -7.10 16.34 -15.94
C PRO A 23 -7.15 17.83 -16.34
N GLU A 24 -8.23 18.53 -15.99
CA GLU A 24 -8.40 19.98 -16.22
C GLU A 24 -7.36 20.85 -15.50
N LYS A 25 -6.60 20.28 -14.55
CA LYS A 25 -5.53 20.93 -13.79
C LYS A 25 -4.14 20.37 -14.12
N GLY A 26 -4.00 19.64 -15.24
CA GLY A 26 -2.72 19.08 -15.71
C GLY A 26 -2.27 17.85 -14.94
N GLY A 27 -3.21 17.17 -14.28
CA GLY A 27 -2.93 16.11 -13.34
C GLY A 27 -2.49 14.77 -13.95
N THR A 28 -1.55 14.09 -13.30
CA THR A 28 -1.17 12.70 -13.66
C THR A 28 -1.82 11.70 -12.70
N ALA A 29 -2.22 10.54 -13.23
CA ALA A 29 -2.69 9.45 -12.39
C ALA A 29 -1.51 8.75 -11.70
N HIS A 30 -1.59 8.61 -10.38
CA HIS A 30 -0.62 7.90 -9.56
C HIS A 30 -1.27 6.68 -8.91
N THR A 31 -0.52 5.59 -8.71
CA THR A 31 -1.00 4.40 -8.00
C THR A 31 -0.10 4.11 -6.82
N GLU A 32 -0.69 4.00 -5.64
CA GLU A 32 -0.03 3.66 -4.39
C GLU A 32 -0.51 2.30 -3.88
N TYR A 33 0.40 1.55 -3.29
CA TYR A 33 0.15 0.23 -2.73
C TYR A 33 0.39 0.26 -1.23
N GLU A 34 -0.65 0.02 -0.43
CA GLU A 34 -0.55 -0.01 1.03
C GLU A 34 -0.77 -1.44 1.55
N GLY A 35 0.12 -1.91 2.43
CA GLY A 35 0.10 -3.28 2.96
C GLY A 35 1.51 -3.88 3.12
N PRO A 36 1.62 -5.21 3.34
CA PRO A 36 0.53 -6.19 3.39
C PRO A 36 -0.26 -6.18 4.71
N TYR A 37 -1.56 -6.46 4.63
CA TYR A 37 -2.45 -6.68 5.76
C TYR A 37 -2.81 -8.16 5.89
N GLY A 38 -2.97 -8.63 7.13
CA GLY A 38 -3.40 -10.00 7.41
C GLY A 38 -4.91 -10.25 7.23
N LYS A 39 -5.72 -9.23 6.92
CA LYS A 39 -7.19 -9.33 6.72
C LYS A 39 -7.66 -8.43 5.60
N ALA A 40 -8.55 -8.93 4.73
CA ALA A 40 -9.15 -8.16 3.64
C ALA A 40 -9.86 -6.89 4.13
N ALA A 41 -10.59 -6.98 5.27
CA ALA A 41 -11.29 -5.85 5.86
C ALA A 41 -10.35 -4.68 6.26
N ALA A 42 -9.12 -4.98 6.67
CA ALA A 42 -8.14 -3.95 7.00
C ALA A 42 -7.69 -3.20 5.74
N ALA A 43 -7.43 -3.91 4.63
CA ALA A 43 -7.13 -3.32 3.34
C ALA A 43 -8.32 -2.47 2.82
N GLN A 44 -9.55 -2.98 2.93
CA GLN A 44 -10.75 -2.26 2.52
C GLN A 44 -10.97 -0.98 3.33
N GLY A 45 -10.66 -1.01 4.63
CA GLY A 45 -10.70 0.18 5.47
C GLY A 45 -9.77 1.29 4.98
N ARG A 46 -8.62 0.93 4.41
CA ARG A 46 -7.66 1.89 3.83
C ARG A 46 -8.11 2.44 2.49
N VAL A 47 -8.70 1.61 1.62
CA VAL A 47 -9.38 2.08 0.41
C VAL A 47 -10.43 3.14 0.76
N THR A 48 -11.31 2.81 1.70
CA THR A 48 -12.40 3.69 2.14
C THR A 48 -11.87 4.99 2.76
N PHE A 49 -10.80 4.89 3.56
CA PHE A 49 -10.15 6.06 4.14
C PHE A 49 -9.64 7.03 3.07
N TRP A 50 -8.90 6.54 2.08
CA TRP A 50 -8.34 7.39 1.03
C TRP A 50 -9.40 7.98 0.11
N GLU A 51 -10.41 7.19 -0.25
CA GLU A 51 -11.55 7.69 -1.02
C GLU A 51 -12.30 8.80 -0.28
N ASN A 52 -12.51 8.66 1.03
CA ASN A 52 -13.15 9.70 1.84
C ASN A 52 -12.26 10.93 2.03
N LEU A 53 -10.97 10.72 2.30
CA LEU A 53 -10.00 11.80 2.53
C LEU A 53 -9.91 12.70 1.29
N LEU A 54 -9.79 12.10 0.10
CA LEU A 54 -9.63 12.83 -1.15
C LEU A 54 -10.95 13.26 -1.77
N ARG A 55 -12.09 12.64 -1.39
CA ARG A 55 -13.42 13.21 -1.70
C ARG A 55 -13.67 14.52 -0.94
N ASN A 56 -13.16 14.62 0.28
CA ASN A 56 -13.27 15.81 1.12
C ASN A 56 -12.15 16.84 0.85
N ASP A 57 -11.33 16.63 -0.19
CA ASP A 57 -10.36 17.64 -0.63
C ASP A 57 -11.13 18.84 -1.21
N ASP A 58 -11.27 19.90 -0.41
CA ASP A 58 -11.99 21.14 -0.74
C ASP A 58 -11.46 21.83 -2.02
N THR A 59 -10.27 21.45 -2.48
CA THR A 59 -9.69 22.00 -3.70
C THR A 59 -10.26 21.37 -4.96
N GLY A 60 -10.94 20.21 -4.83
CA GLY A 60 -11.38 19.38 -5.95
C GLY A 60 -10.24 19.18 -6.96
N LYS A 61 -9.01 18.98 -6.48
CA LYS A 61 -7.82 18.79 -7.34
C LYS A 61 -7.50 17.33 -7.53
N THR A 62 -7.94 16.49 -6.60
CA THR A 62 -7.63 15.07 -6.61
C THR A 62 -8.87 14.24 -6.32
N ARG A 63 -8.93 13.06 -6.93
CA ARG A 63 -9.92 12.02 -6.60
C ARG A 63 -9.19 10.70 -6.48
N ALA A 64 -9.48 9.96 -5.41
CA ALA A 64 -9.05 8.58 -5.29
C ALA A 64 -10.16 7.60 -5.66
N SER A 65 -9.72 6.46 -6.17
CA SER A 65 -10.48 5.22 -6.21
C SER A 65 -9.55 4.10 -5.74
N GLY A 66 -10.08 3.04 -5.17
CA GLY A 66 -9.24 1.92 -4.80
C GLY A 66 -9.88 0.55 -4.90
N ARG A 67 -9.03 -0.46 -4.80
CA ARG A 67 -9.42 -1.87 -4.73
C ARG A 67 -8.50 -2.62 -3.78
N VAL A 68 -8.99 -3.75 -3.27
CA VAL A 68 -8.17 -4.69 -2.51
C VAL A 68 -7.61 -5.73 -3.46
N GLU A 69 -6.32 -6.03 -3.32
CA GLU A 69 -5.70 -7.20 -3.94
C GLU A 69 -5.33 -8.23 -2.88
N GLU A 70 -5.51 -9.49 -3.25
CA GLU A 70 -5.07 -10.64 -2.48
C GLU A 70 -3.79 -11.22 -3.11
N GLY A 71 -2.83 -11.62 -2.28
CA GLY A 71 -1.62 -12.31 -2.68
C GLY A 71 -1.28 -13.42 -1.70
N THR A 72 -0.43 -14.35 -2.11
CA THR A 72 0.08 -15.41 -1.25
C THR A 72 1.52 -15.10 -0.84
N ILE A 73 1.90 -15.42 0.40
CA ILE A 73 3.28 -15.23 0.86
C ILE A 73 4.11 -16.46 0.50
N THR A 74 5.22 -16.23 -0.20
CA THR A 74 6.31 -17.21 -0.33
C THR A 74 7.57 -16.63 0.29
N TRP A 75 8.20 -17.38 1.19
CA TRP A 75 9.44 -16.96 1.85
C TRP A 75 10.67 -17.29 1.00
N GLN A 76 11.66 -16.39 1.01
CA GLN A 76 12.96 -16.62 0.40
C GLN A 76 14.07 -16.32 1.41
N PRO A 77 15.22 -17.02 1.34
CA PRO A 77 16.39 -16.68 2.16
C PRO A 77 16.79 -15.23 1.96
N TYR A 78 16.93 -14.48 3.05
CA TYR A 78 17.44 -13.11 3.00
C TYR A 78 18.96 -13.12 2.94
N THR A 79 19.53 -12.63 1.83
CA THR A 79 20.97 -12.38 1.71
C THR A 79 21.20 -10.89 1.96
N PRO A 80 21.78 -10.48 3.11
CA PRO A 80 22.08 -9.08 3.36
C PRO A 80 23.12 -8.57 2.35
N PRO A 81 23.09 -7.28 1.99
CA PRO A 81 24.13 -6.69 1.16
C PRO A 81 25.50 -6.85 1.85
N ALA A 82 26.53 -7.20 1.07
CA ALA A 82 27.88 -7.31 1.59
C ALA A 82 28.30 -6.00 2.27
N LYS A 83 28.74 -6.07 3.53
CA LYS A 83 29.33 -4.91 4.20
C LYS A 83 30.55 -4.49 3.38
N LYS A 84 30.50 -3.30 2.76
CA LYS A 84 31.71 -2.66 2.25
C LYS A 84 32.61 -2.41 3.46
N GLY A 85 33.64 -3.23 3.63
CA GLY A 85 34.66 -3.03 4.63
C GLY A 85 35.32 -1.68 4.38
N GLY A 86 35.05 -0.71 5.26
CA GLY A 86 35.84 0.52 5.31
C GLY A 86 37.26 0.14 5.70
N ARG A 87 38.20 0.34 4.78
CA ARG A 87 39.62 0.34 5.09
C ARG A 87 39.86 1.51 6.06
N ALA A 88 40.38 1.20 7.25
CA ALA A 88 40.98 2.16 8.16
C ALA A 88 42.29 2.69 7.58
#